data_AF-A0A961DRN0-F1
#
_entry.id   AF-A0A961DRN0-F1
#
_cell.length_a   1.000
_cell.length_b   1.000
_cell.length_c   1.000
_cell.angle_alpha   90.00
_cell.angle_beta   90.00
_cell.angle_gamma   90.00
#
_symmetry.space_group_name_H-M   'P 1'
#
loop_
_entity.id
_entity.type
_entity.pdbx_description
1 polymer ?
#
loop_
_entity_poly.entity_id
_entity_poly.type
_entity_poly.pdbx_seq_one_letter_code
_entity_poly.pdbx_strand_id
1 'polypeptide(L)'
;MQVAGDSPDLSADFHDYWLIHRPDRIIIGIDDVVWADFTPQSLPPEATWVYNKRFCLILNLAVGGDWAGPPDGSTEFPAAMLVDWVHWQPDD
;
A
#
# COMPACT_ATOMS: atom_id res chain seq x y z
N MET A 1 -1.33 -2.33 9.64
CA MET A 1 -1.60 -3.72 9.25
C MET A 1 -0.51 -4.12 8.29
N GLN A 2 0.31 -5.11 8.63
CA GLN A 2 1.28 -5.67 7.70
C GLN A 2 0.61 -6.88 7.06
N VAL A 3 0.57 -6.91 5.74
CA VAL A 3 0.25 -8.14 5.01
C VAL A 3 1.59 -8.80 4.77
N ALA A 4 1.83 -9.95 5.39
CA ALA A 4 3.06 -10.70 5.24
C ALA A 4 2.86 -11.79 4.17
N GLY A 5 3.82 -11.90 3.26
CA GLY A 5 3.90 -12.90 2.20
C GLY A 5 5.31 -12.88 1.61
N ASP A 6 5.73 -13.99 1.00
CA ASP A 6 7.01 -14.02 0.27
C ASP A 6 6.86 -13.14 -0.99
N SER A 7 7.48 -11.96 -0.97
CA SER A 7 7.58 -11.09 -2.14
C SER A 7 8.99 -11.21 -2.72
N PRO A 8 9.16 -11.19 -4.06
CA PRO A 8 10.46 -10.89 -4.65
C PRO A 8 10.94 -9.50 -4.19
N ASP A 9 12.21 -9.20 -4.47
CA ASP A 9 12.77 -7.87 -4.25
C ASP A 9 12.00 -6.83 -5.08
N LEU A 10 11.20 -6.01 -4.40
CA LEU A 10 10.35 -4.97 -4.99
C LEU A 10 11.13 -3.71 -5.42
N SER A 11 12.45 -3.69 -5.21
CA SER A 11 13.31 -2.54 -5.57
C SER A 11 14.05 -2.73 -6.90
N ALA A 12 14.04 -3.95 -7.46
CA ALA A 12 14.82 -4.30 -8.64
C ALA A 12 14.14 -3.94 -9.97
N ASP A 13 12.80 -3.91 -10.02
CA ASP A 13 11.99 -3.63 -11.20
C ASP A 13 10.72 -2.81 -10.85
N PHE A 14 10.03 -2.31 -11.88
CA PHE A 14 8.69 -1.70 -11.69
C PHE A 14 7.65 -2.79 -11.40
N HIS A 15 6.74 -2.47 -10.47
CA HIS A 15 5.61 -3.32 -10.10
C HIS A 15 4.33 -2.50 -10.09
N ASP A 16 3.22 -3.15 -10.44
CA ASP A 16 1.90 -2.52 -10.45
C ASP A 16 1.26 -2.68 -9.06
N TYR A 17 1.27 -1.60 -8.29
CA TYR A 17 0.56 -1.54 -7.01
C TYR A 17 -0.87 -1.06 -7.25
N TRP A 18 -1.85 -1.85 -6.83
CA TRP A 18 -3.25 -1.54 -7.09
C TRP A 18 -4.13 -1.71 -5.85
N LEU A 19 -5.23 -0.97 -5.86
CA LEU A 19 -6.26 -1.00 -4.83
C LEU A 19 -7.64 -0.88 -5.46
N ILE A 20 -8.56 -1.77 -5.09
CA ILE A 20 -9.98 -1.67 -5.39
C ILE A 20 -10.70 -1.17 -4.14
N HIS A 21 -11.28 0.04 -4.24
CA HIS A 21 -12.06 0.64 -3.16
C HIS A 21 -13.54 0.63 -3.51
N ARG A 22 -14.36 -0.08 -2.72
CA ARG A 22 -15.81 -0.14 -2.87
C ARG A 22 -16.50 0.15 -1.53
N PRO A 23 -17.81 0.44 -1.53
CA PRO A 23 -18.58 0.39 -0.28
C PRO A 23 -18.34 -0.95 0.43
N ASP A 24 -17.93 -0.87 1.70
CA ASP A 24 -17.69 -2.02 2.59
C ASP A 24 -16.65 -3.05 2.10
N ARG A 25 -15.77 -2.67 1.16
CA ARG A 25 -14.66 -3.55 0.74
C ARG A 25 -13.43 -2.79 0.25
N ILE A 26 -12.25 -3.25 0.66
CA ILE A 26 -10.95 -2.80 0.14
C ILE A 26 -10.14 -4.03 -0.25
N ILE A 27 -9.71 -4.11 -1.51
CA ILE A 27 -8.83 -5.17 -2.00
C ILE A 27 -7.51 -4.52 -2.42
N ILE A 28 -6.38 -5.10 -2.05
CA ILE A 28 -5.04 -4.59 -2.34
C ILE A 28 -4.23 -5.70 -2.99
N GLY A 29 -3.43 -5.34 -3.99
CA GLY A 29 -2.49 -6.26 -4.60
C GLY A 29 -1.27 -5.61 -5.21
N ILE A 30 -0.36 -6.48 -5.63
CA ILE A 30 0.90 -6.16 -6.30
C ILE A 30 0.96 -7.11 -7.51
N ASP A 31 1.16 -6.53 -8.69
CA ASP A 31 1.10 -7.24 -9.98
C ASP A 31 -0.22 -8.04 -10.08
N ASP A 32 -0.16 -9.32 -10.42
CA ASP A 32 -1.34 -10.18 -10.57
C ASP A 32 -1.81 -10.83 -9.25
N VAL A 33 -1.23 -10.46 -8.11
CA VAL A 33 -1.45 -11.13 -6.82
C VAL A 33 -2.30 -10.28 -5.89
N VAL A 34 -3.40 -10.86 -5.40
CA VAL A 34 -4.18 -10.28 -4.29
C VAL A 34 -3.43 -10.52 -2.99
N TRP A 35 -3.06 -9.43 -2.31
CA TRP A 35 -2.39 -9.47 -1.02
C TRP A 35 -3.38 -9.34 0.14
N ALA A 36 -4.41 -8.50 -0.02
CA ALA A 36 -5.35 -8.21 1.06
C ALA A 36 -6.78 -8.04 0.55
N ASP A 37 -7.75 -8.46 1.36
CA ASP A 37 -9.18 -8.24 1.15
C ASP A 37 -9.84 -7.94 2.50
N PHE A 38 -10.31 -6.71 2.65
CA PHE A 38 -10.88 -6.20 3.89
C PHE A 38 -12.34 -5.85 3.72
N THR A 39 -13.14 -6.25 4.70
CA THR A 39 -14.54 -5.87 4.87
C THR A 39 -14.74 -5.30 6.28
N PRO A 40 -15.92 -4.76 6.64
CA PRO A 40 -16.22 -4.40 8.02
C PRO A 40 -15.95 -5.52 9.04
N GLN A 41 -16.11 -6.78 8.64
CA GLN A 41 -15.85 -7.95 9.49
C GLN A 41 -14.36 -8.23 9.71
N SER A 42 -13.47 -7.60 8.93
CA SER A 42 -12.01 -7.66 9.15
C SER A 42 -11.56 -6.78 10.33
N LEU A 43 -12.43 -5.90 10.83
CA LEU A 43 -12.12 -5.02 11.96
C LEU A 43 -12.46 -5.71 13.29
N PRO A 44 -11.81 -5.30 14.41
CA PRO A 44 -12.23 -5.68 15.75
C PRO A 44 -13.71 -5.36 16.01
N PRO A 45 -14.42 -6.12 16.86
CA PRO A 45 -15.86 -5.95 17.09
C PRO A 45 -16.31 -4.54 17.47
N GLU A 46 -15.47 -3.81 18.18
CA GLU A 46 -15.71 -2.44 18.64
C GLU A 46 -15.32 -1.35 17.63
N ALA A 47 -14.68 -1.72 16.52
CA ALA A 47 -14.21 -0.78 15.52
C ALA A 47 -15.30 -0.45 14.49
N THR A 48 -15.30 0.81 14.04
CA THR A 48 -16.23 1.29 13.01
C THR A 48 -15.55 1.33 11.64
N TRP A 49 -16.24 0.83 10.61
CA TRP A 49 -15.79 0.98 9.23
C TRP A 49 -15.91 2.43 8.75
N VAL A 50 -14.77 3.10 8.55
CA VAL A 50 -14.70 4.53 8.18
C VAL A 50 -14.28 4.77 6.73
N TYR A 51 -14.28 3.72 5.90
CA TYR A 51 -13.74 3.77 4.56
C TYR A 51 -14.79 4.05 3.48
N ASN A 52 -16.08 4.19 3.81
CA ASN A 52 -17.14 4.57 2.86
C ASN A 52 -17.17 6.09 2.64
N LYS A 53 -16.06 6.66 2.17
CA LYS A 53 -15.89 8.09 1.88
C LYS A 53 -14.80 8.32 0.85
N ARG A 54 -14.65 9.56 0.40
CA ARG A 54 -13.58 9.96 -0.53
C ARG A 54 -12.21 9.96 0.16
N PHE A 55 -11.19 9.54 -0.57
CA PHE A 55 -9.78 9.59 -0.17
C PHE A 55 -8.97 10.34 -1.24
N CYS A 56 -7.77 10.77 -0.87
CA CYS A 56 -6.74 11.24 -1.80
C CYS A 56 -5.59 10.24 -1.83
N LEU A 57 -4.88 10.18 -2.96
CA LEU A 57 -3.62 9.45 -3.07
C LEU A 57 -2.48 10.29 -2.49
N ILE A 58 -1.57 9.64 -1.77
CA ILE A 58 -0.32 10.23 -1.26
C ILE A 58 0.82 9.35 -1.74
N LEU A 59 1.87 9.97 -2.29
CA LEU A 59 3.12 9.32 -2.67
C LEU A 59 4.25 10.03 -1.93
N ASN A 60 5.05 9.28 -1.17
CA ASN A 60 6.19 9.83 -0.44
C ASN A 60 7.29 8.77 -0.27
N LEU A 61 8.55 9.22 -0.26
CA LEU A 61 9.70 8.44 0.17
C LEU A 61 10.18 9.01 1.52
N ALA A 62 9.72 8.41 2.62
CA ALA A 62 10.16 8.80 3.95
C ALA A 62 11.57 8.25 4.24
N VAL A 63 12.36 8.99 5.03
CA VAL A 63 13.70 8.57 5.47
C VAL A 63 13.70 8.52 7.00
N GLY A 64 13.79 7.32 7.55
CA GLY A 64 13.72 7.09 8.99
C GLY A 64 12.30 6.95 9.55
N GLY A 65 12.19 6.96 10.89
CA GLY A 65 10.95 6.88 11.65
C GLY A 65 10.91 5.69 12.61
N ASP A 66 10.01 5.71 13.60
CA ASP A 66 9.96 4.68 14.65
C ASP A 66 9.72 3.27 14.09
N TRP A 67 8.99 3.17 12.97
CA TRP A 67 8.70 1.90 12.33
C TRP A 67 9.85 1.39 11.45
N ALA A 68 10.41 2.24 10.58
CA ALA A 68 11.47 1.85 9.65
C ALA A 68 12.87 1.78 10.32
N GLY A 69 13.03 2.42 11.47
CA GLY A 69 14.33 2.69 12.08
C GLY A 69 15.08 3.81 11.36
N PRO A 70 16.14 4.38 11.97
CA PRO A 70 16.99 5.36 11.31
C PRO A 70 17.85 4.69 10.21
N PRO A 71 18.20 5.42 9.13
CA PRO A 71 19.25 4.99 8.20
C PRO A 71 20.57 4.71 8.92
N ASP A 72 21.34 3.77 8.39
CA ASP A 72 22.65 3.39 8.92
C ASP A 72 23.72 3.31 7.81
N GLY A 73 24.91 2.80 8.15
CA GLY A 73 26.04 2.70 7.22
C GLY A 73 25.81 1.75 6.03
N SER A 74 24.74 0.97 6.04
CA SER A 74 24.33 0.14 4.90
C SER A 74 23.26 0.80 4.01
N THR A 75 22.72 1.94 4.44
CA THR A 75 21.71 2.67 3.65
C THR A 75 22.38 3.44 2.52
N GLU A 76 22.13 3.02 1.29
CA GLU A 76 22.68 3.68 0.10
C GLU A 76 21.91 4.96 -0.23
N PHE A 77 22.65 6.05 -0.47
CA PHE A 77 22.12 7.32 -0.93
C PHE A 77 22.85 7.78 -2.21
N PRO A 78 22.15 8.46 -3.15
CA PRO A 78 20.74 8.86 -3.10
C PRO A 78 19.77 7.69 -3.33
N ALA A 79 18.65 7.70 -2.61
CA ALA A 79 17.54 6.78 -2.84
C ALA A 79 16.47 7.47 -3.70
N ALA A 80 15.82 6.70 -4.59
CA ALA A 80 14.77 7.20 -5.47
C ALA A 80 13.53 6.31 -5.39
N MET A 81 12.36 6.93 -5.37
CA MET A 81 11.08 6.27 -5.61
C MET A 81 10.62 6.67 -7.01
N LEU A 82 10.80 5.76 -7.97
CA LEU A 82 10.40 5.99 -9.35
C LEU A 82 8.93 5.61 -9.52
N VAL A 83 8.16 6.50 -10.14
CA VAL A 83 6.73 6.28 -10.43
C VAL A 83 6.53 6.57 -11.91
N ASP A 84 6.22 5.53 -12.67
CA ASP A 84 5.97 5.66 -14.11
C ASP A 84 4.60 6.29 -14.37
N TRP A 85 3.56 5.80 -13.71
CA TRP A 85 2.20 6.32 -13.85
C TRP A 85 1.36 6.17 -12.58
N VAL A 86 0.28 6.94 -12.54
CA VAL A 86 -0.84 6.77 -11.62
C VAL A 86 -2.12 6.76 -12.46
N HIS A 87 -2.94 5.73 -12.29
CA HIS A 87 -4.22 5.60 -12.98
C HIS A 87 -5.33 5.40 -11.94
N TRP A 88 -6.47 6.04 -12.19
CA TRP A 88 -7.67 5.88 -11.39
C TRP A 88 -8.87 5.72 -12.31
N GLN A 89 -9.66 4.69 -12.05
CA GLN A 89 -10.90 4.42 -12.74
C GLN A 89 -12.04 4.33 -11.72
N PRO A 90 -13.09 5.18 -11.83
CA PRO A 90 -14.29 5.00 -11.04
C PRO A 90 -15.08 3.78 -11.53
N ASP A 91 -15.98 3.33 -10.68
CA ASP A 91 -17.00 2.37 -11.08
C ASP A 91 -17.98 3.03 -12.05
N ASP A 92 -18.42 2.30 -13.07
CA ASP A 92 -19.51 2.73 -13.96
C ASP A 92 -20.83 2.94 -13.20
#